data_AF-C1C540-F1
#
_entry.id   AF-C1C540-F1
#
_cell.length_a   1.000
_cell.length_b   1.000
_cell.length_c   1.000
_cell.angle_alpha   90.00
_cell.angle_beta   90.00
_cell.angle_gamma   90.00
#
_symmetry.space_group_name_H-M   'P 1'
#
loop_
_entity.id
_entity.type
_entity.pdbx_description
1 polymer ?
#
loop_
_entity_poly.entity_id
_entity_poly.type
_entity_poly.pdbx_seq_one_letter_code
_entity_poly.pdbx_strand_id
1 'polypeptide(L)'
;CSLRMAIYVCFDSAFEYIAKYIQETFIFTKICTMHPGQIEVNEINGYWTFLLSIDWKDPWLIGLILAHILTTTTALLSRNSSNFQVFLFLVLLLAVYFTESINEFAANNWSSFSRQQYFDSNGLFISTVFSIPILLNCMLLIGTWLYNSTQLMVTLKTAQLKERARKERQTKADSESIAHKKAE
;
A
#
# COMPACT_ATOMS: atom_id res chain seq x y z
N CYS A 1 -12.27 -22.74 -3.36
CA CYS A 1 -11.90 -21.78 -4.42
C CYS A 1 -12.69 -20.45 -4.39
N SER A 2 -13.92 -20.37 -3.85
CA SER A 2 -14.79 -19.21 -4.11
C SER A 2 -14.61 -17.99 -3.20
N LEU A 3 -14.25 -18.16 -1.92
CA LEU A 3 -14.24 -17.03 -0.95
C LEU A 3 -12.99 -16.15 -1.06
N ARG A 4 -11.82 -16.76 -1.31
CA ARG A 4 -10.54 -16.04 -1.44
C ARG A 4 -10.54 -15.15 -2.68
N MET A 5 -11.11 -15.62 -3.80
CA MET A 5 -11.21 -14.89 -5.06
C MET A 5 -12.25 -13.75 -4.98
N ALA A 6 -13.42 -14.01 -4.39
CA ALA A 6 -14.46 -13.00 -4.22
C ALA A 6 -14.03 -11.85 -3.30
N ILE A 7 -13.25 -12.14 -2.26
CA ILE A 7 -12.71 -11.11 -1.37
C ILE A 7 -11.58 -10.32 -2.05
N TYR A 8 -10.75 -10.96 -2.89
CA TYR A 8 -9.76 -10.25 -3.70
C TYR A 8 -10.41 -9.26 -4.67
N VAL A 9 -11.51 -9.65 -5.33
CA VAL A 9 -12.25 -8.76 -6.23
C VAL A 9 -12.91 -7.61 -5.47
N CYS A 10 -13.50 -7.89 -4.30
CA CYS A 10 -14.11 -6.86 -3.46
C CYS A 10 -13.07 -5.88 -2.87
N PHE A 11 -11.86 -6.38 -2.56
CA PHE A 11 -10.72 -5.57 -2.13
C PHE A 11 -10.13 -4.76 -3.29
N ASP A 12 -10.06 -5.31 -4.51
CA ASP A 12 -9.67 -4.58 -5.73
C ASP A 12 -10.64 -3.40 -6.00
N SER A 13 -11.94 -3.61 -5.85
CA SER A 13 -12.95 -2.54 -6.02
C SER A 13 -12.92 -1.49 -4.90
N ALA A 14 -12.74 -1.92 -3.64
CA ALA A 14 -12.52 -1.00 -2.53
C ALA A 14 -11.18 -0.25 -2.65
N PHE A 15 -10.19 -0.89 -3.27
CA PHE A 15 -8.89 -0.31 -3.57
C PHE A 15 -8.98 0.75 -4.66
N GLU A 16 -9.68 0.53 -5.77
CA GLU A 16 -9.93 1.60 -6.75
C GLU A 16 -10.61 2.81 -6.08
N TYR A 17 -11.56 2.56 -5.17
CA TYR A 17 -12.27 3.60 -4.45
C TYR A 17 -11.37 4.37 -3.46
N ILE A 18 -10.54 3.65 -2.69
CA ILE A 18 -9.58 4.24 -1.74
C ILE A 18 -8.40 4.90 -2.45
N ALA A 19 -7.95 4.36 -3.59
CA ALA A 19 -6.91 4.96 -4.43
C ALA A 19 -7.40 6.29 -5.01
N LYS A 20 -8.64 6.34 -5.49
CA LYS A 20 -9.31 7.60 -5.88
C LYS A 20 -9.39 8.56 -4.70
N TYR A 21 -9.80 8.05 -3.52
CA TYR A 21 -9.94 8.85 -2.31
C TYR A 21 -8.61 9.42 -1.81
N ILE A 22 -7.53 8.64 -1.78
CA ILE A 22 -6.19 9.05 -1.32
C ILE A 22 -5.48 9.93 -2.36
N GLN A 23 -5.63 9.66 -3.65
CA GLN A 23 -5.14 10.57 -4.69
C GLN A 23 -5.82 11.93 -4.54
N GLU A 24 -7.12 11.95 -4.23
CA GLU A 24 -7.79 13.19 -3.83
C GLU A 24 -7.33 13.72 -2.48
N THR A 25 -7.19 12.93 -1.41
CA THR A 25 -6.86 13.45 -0.06
C THR A 25 -5.40 13.93 0.06
N PHE A 26 -4.45 13.31 -0.63
CA PHE A 26 -3.03 13.68 -0.58
C PHE A 26 -2.75 14.90 -1.45
N ILE A 27 -3.37 14.98 -2.64
CA ILE A 27 -3.46 16.23 -3.42
C ILE A 27 -4.12 17.32 -2.57
N PHE A 28 -5.25 17.04 -1.91
CA PHE A 28 -5.94 18.00 -1.05
C PHE A 28 -5.11 18.41 0.17
N THR A 29 -4.34 17.50 0.78
CA THR A 29 -3.50 17.83 1.95
C THR A 29 -2.31 18.71 1.57
N LYS A 30 -1.65 18.44 0.43
CA LYS A 30 -0.57 19.30 -0.09
C LYS A 30 -1.10 20.63 -0.66
N ILE A 31 -2.31 20.64 -1.23
CA ILE A 31 -3.03 21.86 -1.61
C ILE A 31 -3.45 22.66 -0.35
N CYS A 32 -3.92 22.01 0.72
CA CYS A 32 -4.37 22.67 1.96
C CYS A 32 -3.23 23.14 2.88
N THR A 33 -1.98 22.70 2.67
CA THR A 33 -0.81 23.39 3.25
C THR A 33 -0.53 24.74 2.58
N MET A 34 -1.22 25.05 1.47
CA MET A 34 -1.30 26.40 0.92
C MET A 34 -2.41 27.17 1.64
N HIS A 35 -2.10 28.40 2.04
CA HIS A 35 -2.88 29.29 2.92
C HIS A 35 -4.40 29.32 2.60
N PRO A 36 -5.30 29.32 3.61
CA PRO A 36 -6.74 29.33 3.37
C PRO A 36 -7.21 30.73 2.95
N GLY A 37 -7.07 31.03 1.68
CA GLY A 37 -7.49 32.28 1.08
C GLY A 37 -7.61 32.13 -0.42
N GLN A 38 -8.82 31.81 -0.88
CA GLN A 38 -9.22 31.68 -2.29
C GLN A 38 -8.80 30.37 -2.97
N ILE A 39 -9.69 29.38 -2.93
CA ILE A 39 -9.62 28.25 -3.86
C ILE A 39 -10.14 28.78 -5.22
N GLU A 40 -9.32 29.55 -5.93
CA GLU A 40 -9.57 29.80 -7.33
C GLU A 40 -9.39 28.48 -8.08
N VAL A 41 -10.42 28.06 -8.82
CA VAL A 41 -10.38 26.97 -9.81
C VAL A 41 -9.18 27.07 -10.78
N ASN A 42 -8.53 28.23 -10.85
CA ASN A 42 -7.30 28.50 -11.59
C ASN A 42 -6.07 27.73 -11.07
N GLU A 43 -5.96 27.46 -9.78
CA GLU A 43 -4.78 26.75 -9.25
C GLU A 43 -4.77 25.26 -9.61
N ILE A 44 -5.95 24.61 -9.59
CA ILE A 44 -6.09 23.21 -10.04
C ILE A 44 -5.72 23.11 -11.51
N ASN A 45 -6.20 24.04 -12.34
CA ASN A 45 -5.82 24.13 -13.75
C ASN A 45 -4.32 24.39 -13.91
N GLY A 46 -3.73 25.24 -13.07
CA GLY A 46 -2.29 25.53 -13.06
C GLY A 46 -1.46 24.27 -12.78
N TYR A 47 -1.89 23.43 -11.84
CA TYR A 47 -1.21 22.18 -11.50
C TYR A 47 -1.26 21.14 -12.63
N TRP A 48 -2.43 20.93 -13.24
CA TRP A 48 -2.56 20.05 -14.40
C TRP A 48 -1.77 20.56 -15.60
N THR A 49 -1.76 21.88 -15.80
CA THR A 49 -0.95 22.52 -16.85
C THR A 49 0.54 22.34 -16.59
N PHE A 50 0.97 22.41 -15.33
CA PHE A 50 2.34 22.10 -14.92
C PHE A 50 2.71 20.63 -15.21
N LEU A 51 1.84 19.65 -14.92
CA LEU A 51 2.12 18.24 -15.23
C LEU A 51 2.11 17.94 -16.73
N LEU A 52 1.26 18.63 -17.50
CA LEU A 52 1.15 18.47 -18.96
C LEU A 52 2.30 19.15 -19.72
N SER A 53 2.91 20.21 -19.15
CA SER A 53 4.06 20.88 -19.76
C SER A 53 5.36 20.10 -19.63
N ILE A 54 5.38 19.06 -18.79
CA ILE A 54 6.55 18.18 -18.58
C ILE A 54 6.76 17.29 -19.79
N ASP A 55 8.00 17.21 -20.25
CA ASP A 55 8.38 16.32 -21.35
C ASP A 55 8.64 14.91 -20.82
N TRP A 56 7.60 14.07 -20.88
CA TRP A 56 7.63 12.68 -20.44
C TRP A 56 8.57 11.78 -21.27
N LYS A 57 9.19 12.29 -22.35
CA LYS A 57 10.17 11.55 -23.15
C LYS A 57 11.58 11.57 -22.56
N ASP A 58 11.83 12.31 -21.49
CA ASP A 58 13.13 12.32 -20.84
C ASP A 58 13.48 10.90 -20.30
N PRO A 59 14.70 10.38 -20.57
CA PRO A 59 15.06 9.00 -20.24
C PRO A 59 14.89 8.64 -18.76
N TRP A 60 15.12 9.60 -17.86
CA TRP A 60 15.01 9.38 -16.41
C TRP A 60 13.54 9.21 -15.97
N LEU A 61 12.61 9.97 -16.58
CA LEU A 61 11.16 9.86 -16.36
C LEU A 61 10.62 8.51 -16.84
N ILE A 62 11.10 8.05 -18.01
CA ILE A 62 10.75 6.72 -18.53
C ILE A 62 11.25 5.63 -17.57
N GLY A 63 12.48 5.77 -17.06
CA GLY A 63 13.02 4.87 -16.04
C GLY A 63 12.18 4.83 -14.77
N LEU A 64 11.67 5.99 -14.32
CA LEU A 64 10.79 6.11 -13.17
C LEU A 64 9.44 5.42 -13.41
N ILE A 65 8.81 5.60 -14.57
CA ILE A 65 7.57 4.90 -14.93
C ILE A 65 7.79 3.38 -14.97
N LEU A 66 8.90 2.93 -15.56
CA LEU A 66 9.25 1.51 -15.57
C LEU A 66 9.48 0.96 -14.17
N ALA A 67 10.12 1.72 -13.28
CA ALA A 67 10.27 1.36 -11.87
C ALA A 67 8.93 1.21 -11.17
N HIS A 68 7.94 2.08 -11.45
CA HIS A 68 6.58 1.93 -10.93
C HIS A 68 5.88 0.67 -11.46
N ILE A 69 5.97 0.40 -12.76
CA ILE A 69 5.40 -0.83 -13.35
C ILE A 69 6.05 -2.06 -12.73
N LEU A 70 7.37 -2.07 -12.56
CA LEU A 70 8.12 -3.17 -11.94
C LEU A 70 7.73 -3.36 -10.47
N THR A 71 7.65 -2.29 -9.69
CA THR A 71 7.28 -2.36 -8.26
C THR A 71 5.84 -2.82 -8.07
N THR A 72 4.89 -2.33 -8.87
CA THR A 72 3.51 -2.81 -8.83
C THR A 72 3.39 -4.26 -9.32
N THR A 73 4.09 -4.63 -10.39
CA THR A 73 4.09 -6.02 -10.89
C THR A 73 4.68 -6.97 -9.86
N THR A 74 5.80 -6.60 -9.23
CA THR A 74 6.42 -7.41 -8.17
C THR A 74 5.53 -7.48 -6.93
N ALA A 75 4.83 -6.40 -6.54
CA ALA A 75 3.85 -6.43 -5.45
C ALA A 75 2.70 -7.41 -5.74
N LEU A 76 2.19 -7.43 -6.98
CA LEU A 76 1.13 -8.35 -7.40
C LEU A 76 1.60 -9.82 -7.46
N LEU A 77 2.79 -10.07 -8.01
CA LEU A 77 3.36 -11.42 -8.12
C LEU A 77 3.84 -11.96 -6.77
N SER A 78 4.21 -11.10 -5.83
CA SER A 78 4.67 -11.48 -4.48
C SER A 78 3.58 -12.08 -3.57
N ARG A 79 2.37 -12.34 -4.09
CA ARG A 79 1.28 -13.01 -3.36
C ARG A 79 1.66 -14.34 -2.73
N ASN A 80 2.65 -15.04 -3.29
CA ASN A 80 3.06 -16.36 -2.80
C ASN A 80 4.12 -16.30 -1.69
N SER A 81 4.79 -15.15 -1.49
CA SER A 81 5.95 -15.05 -0.60
C SER A 81 5.87 -13.81 0.27
N SER A 82 5.30 -13.97 1.47
CA SER A 82 5.15 -12.88 2.45
C SER A 82 6.48 -12.23 2.82
N ASN A 83 7.59 -12.98 2.82
CA ASN A 83 8.93 -12.45 3.07
C ASN A 83 9.37 -11.43 1.99
N PHE A 84 9.05 -11.69 0.72
CA PHE A 84 9.39 -10.79 -0.37
C PHE A 84 8.54 -9.50 -0.29
N GLN A 85 7.29 -9.60 0.16
CA GLN A 85 6.47 -8.41 0.45
C GLN A 85 7.08 -7.53 1.54
N VAL A 86 7.65 -8.12 2.60
CA VAL A 86 8.33 -7.36 3.67
C VAL A 86 9.55 -6.64 3.11
N PHE A 87 10.37 -7.34 2.33
CA PHE A 87 11.53 -6.74 1.68
C PHE A 87 11.14 -5.59 0.75
N LEU A 88 10.13 -5.80 -0.11
CA LEU A 88 9.62 -4.77 -1.01
C LEU A 88 9.08 -3.56 -0.24
N PHE A 89 8.36 -3.77 0.86
CA PHE A 89 7.86 -2.70 1.73
C PHE A 89 9.00 -1.85 2.31
N LEU A 90 10.06 -2.49 2.82
CA LEU A 90 11.22 -1.77 3.35
C LEU A 90 11.93 -0.96 2.27
N VAL A 91 12.10 -1.53 1.07
CA VAL A 91 12.70 -0.83 -0.08
C VAL A 91 11.87 0.39 -0.48
N LEU A 92 10.54 0.26 -0.52
CA LEU A 92 9.64 1.36 -0.86
C LEU A 92 9.65 2.48 0.20
N LEU A 93 9.66 2.15 1.49
CA LEU A 93 9.79 3.14 2.56
C LEU A 93 11.13 3.90 2.47
N LEU A 94 12.21 3.16 2.21
CA LEU A 94 13.52 3.75 2.04
C LEU A 94 13.57 4.68 0.82
N ALA A 95 12.92 4.30 -0.28
CA ALA A 95 12.81 5.14 -1.46
C ALA A 95 12.07 6.46 -1.16
N VAL A 96 10.92 6.41 -0.47
CA VAL A 96 10.18 7.62 -0.08
C VAL A 96 11.00 8.52 0.84
N TYR A 97 11.77 7.93 1.76
CA TYR A 97 12.65 8.67 2.65
C TYR A 97 13.75 9.42 1.88
N PHE A 98 14.35 8.78 0.88
CA PHE A 98 15.39 9.42 0.06
C PHE A 98 14.87 10.40 -0.98
N THR A 99 13.56 10.52 -1.18
CA THR A 99 12.98 11.43 -2.17
C THR A 99 13.46 12.87 -2.00
N GLU A 100 13.56 13.37 -0.77
CA GLU A 100 14.02 14.73 -0.47
C GLU A 100 15.49 14.93 -0.85
N SER A 101 16.36 13.99 -0.48
CA SER A 101 17.78 14.03 -0.84
C SER A 101 18.00 13.91 -2.35
N ILE A 102 17.20 13.06 -3.03
CA ILE A 102 17.23 12.93 -4.50
C ILE A 102 16.79 14.24 -5.14
N ASN A 103 15.75 14.89 -4.61
CA ASN A 103 15.26 16.17 -5.10
C ASN A 103 16.34 17.25 -5.05
N GLU A 104 17.02 17.42 -3.91
CA GLU A 104 18.09 18.40 -3.76
C GLU A 104 19.27 18.10 -4.69
N PHE A 105 19.66 16.83 -4.79
CA PHE A 105 20.74 16.42 -5.68
C PHE A 105 20.41 16.70 -7.16
N ALA A 106 19.18 16.38 -7.56
CA ALA A 106 18.70 16.60 -8.91
C ALA A 106 18.44 18.08 -9.22
N ALA A 107 18.05 18.88 -8.22
CA ALA A 107 17.95 20.33 -8.32
C ALA A 107 19.33 20.99 -8.49
N ASN A 108 20.37 20.46 -7.84
CA ASN A 108 21.75 20.97 -8.01
C ASN A 108 22.39 20.55 -9.34
N ASN A 109 22.00 19.40 -9.89
CA ASN A 109 22.57 18.84 -11.13
C ASN A 109 21.55 18.78 -12.28
N TRP A 110 20.56 19.67 -12.27
CA TRP A 110 19.40 19.59 -13.16
C TRP A 110 19.81 19.53 -14.64
N SER A 111 20.85 20.27 -15.03
CA SER A 111 21.35 20.33 -16.42
C SER A 111 21.91 19.01 -16.95
N SER A 112 22.35 18.10 -16.07
CA SER A 112 22.85 16.78 -16.45
C SER A 112 21.75 15.71 -16.47
N PHE A 113 20.64 15.93 -15.75
CA PHE A 113 19.57 14.94 -15.57
C PHE A 113 18.37 15.18 -16.49
N SER A 114 18.02 16.43 -16.74
CA SER A 114 16.83 16.80 -17.47
C SER A 114 17.06 18.01 -18.35
N ARG A 115 16.29 18.09 -19.44
CA ARG A 115 16.34 19.24 -20.36
C ARG A 115 15.72 20.50 -19.74
N GLN A 116 14.90 20.33 -18.71
CA GLN A 116 14.20 21.40 -17.99
C GLN A 116 14.37 21.19 -16.48
N GLN A 117 14.31 22.27 -15.70
CA GLN A 117 14.43 22.20 -14.24
C GLN A 117 13.09 21.80 -13.61
N TYR A 118 12.91 20.50 -13.35
CA TYR A 118 11.71 19.93 -12.73
C TYR A 118 11.75 19.93 -11.19
N PHE A 119 12.95 19.96 -10.63
CA PHE A 119 13.21 19.83 -9.21
C PHE A 119 13.23 21.22 -8.56
N ASP A 120 12.26 21.46 -7.68
CA ASP A 120 12.14 22.67 -6.89
C ASP A 120 12.34 22.35 -5.40
N SER A 121 12.71 23.35 -4.61
CA SER A 121 12.87 23.34 -3.16
C SER A 121 11.69 22.70 -2.42
N ASN A 122 10.47 22.89 -2.93
CA ASN A 122 9.25 22.32 -2.36
C ASN A 122 9.06 20.81 -2.62
N GLY A 123 9.86 20.24 -3.54
CA GLY A 123 9.80 18.83 -3.93
C GLY A 123 8.45 18.42 -4.53
N LEU A 124 7.64 19.37 -5.01
CA LEU A 124 6.26 19.13 -5.42
C LEU A 124 6.18 18.09 -6.55
N PHE A 125 7.00 18.26 -7.58
CA PHE A 125 7.02 17.36 -8.73
C PHE A 125 7.45 15.94 -8.34
N ILE A 126 8.61 15.78 -7.71
CA ILE A 126 9.12 14.45 -7.35
C ILE A 126 8.24 13.79 -6.29
N SER A 127 7.69 14.55 -5.33
CA SER A 127 6.76 14.00 -4.35
C SER A 127 5.47 13.49 -5.01
N THR A 128 4.95 14.18 -6.02
CA THR A 128 3.75 13.70 -6.72
C THR A 128 4.08 12.50 -7.60
N VAL A 129 5.08 12.63 -8.47
CA VAL A 129 5.34 11.64 -9.52
C VAL A 129 5.98 10.38 -8.94
N PHE A 130 6.83 10.50 -7.92
CA PHE A 130 7.53 9.38 -7.29
C PHE A 130 6.85 8.88 -6.03
N SER A 131 6.52 9.75 -5.07
CA SER A 131 5.99 9.30 -3.77
C SER A 131 4.55 8.82 -3.82
N ILE A 132 3.65 9.43 -4.62
CA ILE A 132 2.24 9.01 -4.66
C ILE A 132 2.08 7.55 -5.11
N PRO A 133 2.66 7.10 -6.23
CA PRO A 133 2.55 5.70 -6.64
C PRO A 133 3.20 4.73 -5.64
N ILE A 134 4.31 5.14 -5.01
CA ILE A 134 4.99 4.30 -4.01
C ILE A 134 4.14 4.16 -2.74
N LEU A 135 3.59 5.26 -2.22
CA LEU A 135 2.71 5.24 -1.05
C LEU A 135 1.46 4.41 -1.31
N LEU A 136 0.90 4.49 -2.53
CA LEU A 136 -0.22 3.65 -2.93
C LEU A 136 0.14 2.15 -2.88
N ASN A 137 1.30 1.77 -3.40
CA ASN A 137 1.82 0.40 -3.31
C ASN A 137 2.06 -0.02 -1.84
N CYS A 138 2.57 0.87 -0.98
CA CYS A 138 2.73 0.60 0.45
C CYS A 138 1.38 0.35 1.15
N MET A 139 0.36 1.16 0.85
CA MET A 139 -0.98 0.97 1.42
C MET A 139 -1.59 -0.37 1.01
N LEU A 140 -1.39 -0.80 -0.23
CA LEU A 140 -1.80 -2.13 -0.71
C LEU A 140 -1.17 -3.28 0.07
N LEU A 141 0.13 -3.19 0.33
CA LEU A 141 0.88 -4.19 1.10
C LEU A 141 0.35 -4.26 2.54
N ILE A 142 0.17 -3.10 3.19
CA ILE A 142 -0.38 -3.01 4.54
C ILE A 142 -1.79 -3.59 4.61
N GLY A 143 -2.67 -3.24 3.65
CA GLY A 143 -4.02 -3.77 3.58
C GLY A 143 -4.06 -5.29 3.43
N THR A 144 -3.18 -5.85 2.58
CA THR A 144 -3.03 -7.30 2.41
C THR A 144 -2.56 -7.98 3.69
N TRP A 145 -1.63 -7.37 4.44
CA TRP A 145 -1.14 -7.90 5.71
C TRP A 145 -2.19 -7.87 6.81
N LEU A 146 -2.92 -6.76 6.95
CA LEU A 146 -4.00 -6.63 7.91
C LEU A 146 -5.08 -7.68 7.66
N TYR A 147 -5.40 -7.91 6.38
CA TYR A 147 -6.32 -8.97 5.99
C TYR A 147 -5.78 -10.35 6.38
N ASN A 148 -4.54 -10.67 6.03
CA ASN A 148 -3.93 -11.96 6.34
C ASN A 148 -3.85 -12.22 7.86
N SER A 149 -3.50 -11.19 8.63
CA SER A 149 -3.47 -11.24 10.11
C SER A 149 -4.86 -11.51 10.69
N THR A 150 -5.90 -10.87 10.16
CA THR A 150 -7.29 -11.10 10.59
C THR A 150 -7.73 -12.53 10.28
N GLN A 151 -7.44 -13.05 9.08
CA GLN A 151 -7.78 -14.42 8.71
C GLN A 151 -7.05 -15.46 9.57
N LEU A 152 -5.77 -15.22 9.88
CA LEU A 152 -5.01 -16.07 10.78
C LEU A 152 -5.64 -16.06 12.18
N MET A 153 -6.00 -14.89 12.70
CA MET A 153 -6.63 -14.77 14.00
C MET A 153 -7.99 -15.47 14.07
N VAL A 154 -8.83 -15.32 13.04
CA VAL A 154 -10.12 -16.04 12.94
C VAL A 154 -9.88 -17.54 12.89
N THR A 155 -8.95 -18.01 12.05
CA THR A 155 -8.63 -19.43 11.92
C THR A 155 -8.10 -20.02 13.23
N LEU A 156 -7.22 -19.31 13.92
CA LEU A 156 -6.69 -19.71 15.23
C LEU A 156 -7.79 -19.74 16.29
N LYS A 157 -8.67 -18.73 16.33
CA LYS A 157 -9.82 -18.71 17.26
C LYS A 157 -10.78 -19.86 17.00
N THR A 158 -11.08 -20.16 15.73
CA THR A 158 -11.92 -21.30 15.35
C THR A 158 -11.25 -22.63 15.73
N ALA A 159 -9.95 -22.79 15.51
CA ALA A 159 -9.20 -23.97 15.89
C ALA A 159 -9.17 -24.16 17.41
N GLN A 160 -8.94 -23.08 18.17
CA GLN A 160 -8.97 -23.08 19.63
C GLN A 160 -10.33 -23.48 20.19
N LEU A 161 -11.43 -22.95 19.64
CA LEU A 161 -12.80 -23.32 20.03
C LEU A 161 -13.08 -24.80 19.75
N LYS A 162 -12.65 -25.29 18.59
CA LYS A 162 -12.80 -26.70 18.21
C LYS A 162 -12.01 -27.63 19.14
N GLU A 163 -10.80 -27.23 19.54
CA GLU A 163 -9.99 -28.01 20.48
C GLU A 163 -10.60 -28.03 21.89
N ARG A 164 -11.11 -26.88 22.39
CA ARG A 164 -11.82 -26.81 23.68
C ARG A 164 -13.05 -27.72 23.71
N ALA A 165 -13.90 -27.65 22.68
CA ALA A 165 -15.08 -28.51 22.57
C ALA A 165 -14.71 -30.00 22.52
N ARG A 166 -13.59 -30.37 21.89
CA ARG A 166 -13.09 -31.75 21.89
C ARG A 166 -12.66 -32.20 23.28
N LYS A 167 -11.91 -31.37 24.02
CA LYS A 167 -11.48 -31.66 25.39
C LYS A 167 -12.68 -31.86 26.33
N GLU A 168 -13.68 -30.98 26.26
CA GLU A 168 -14.89 -31.09 27.08
C GLU A 168 -15.68 -32.39 26.81
N ARG A 169 -15.81 -32.80 25.54
CA ARG A 169 -16.45 -34.08 25.18
C ARG A 169 -15.68 -35.27 25.72
N GLN A 170 -14.34 -35.19 25.70
CA GLN A 170 -13.47 -36.25 26.18
C GLN A 170 -13.54 -36.36 27.72
N THR A 171 -13.51 -35.24 28.44
CA THR A 171 -13.72 -35.20 29.89
C THR A 171 -15.08 -35.77 30.29
N LYS A 172 -16.16 -35.44 29.55
CA LYS A 172 -17.50 -36.01 29.81
C LYS A 172 -17.53 -37.53 29.60
N ALA A 173 -17.01 -38.01 28.47
CA ALA A 173 -16.94 -39.45 28.18
C ALA A 173 -16.12 -40.23 29.23
N ASP A 174 -14.98 -39.67 29.66
CA ASP A 174 -14.15 -40.28 30.70
C ASP A 174 -14.91 -40.34 32.03
N SER A 175 -15.61 -39.26 32.42
CA SER A 175 -16.40 -39.23 33.65
C SER A 175 -17.58 -40.22 33.66
N GLU A 176 -18.25 -40.42 32.52
CA GLU A 176 -19.31 -41.42 32.36
C GLU A 176 -18.76 -42.85 32.45
N SER A 177 -17.59 -43.11 31.85
CA SER A 177 -16.94 -44.42 31.91
C SER A 177 -16.53 -44.81 33.33
N ILE A 178 -16.06 -43.84 34.14
CA ILE A 178 -15.69 -44.05 35.53
C ILE A 178 -16.93 -44.33 36.39
N ALA A 179 -18.04 -43.62 36.14
CA ALA A 179 -19.30 -43.84 36.85
C ALA A 179 -19.87 -45.24 36.61
N HIS A 180 -19.82 -45.74 35.36
CA HIS A 180 -20.27 -47.10 35.04
C HIS A 180 -19.45 -48.17 35.76
N LYS A 181 -18.12 -48.03 35.81
CA LYS A 181 -17.25 -48.99 36.52
C LYS A 181 -17.46 -49.04 38.04
N LYS A 182 -18.03 -47.99 38.64
CA LYS A 182 -18.27 -47.93 40.08
C LYS A 182 -19.63 -48.54 40.47
N ALA A 183 -20.51 -48.74 39.50
CA ALA A 183 -21.85 -49.29 39.71
C ALA A 183 -21.91 -50.83 39.58
N GLU A 184 -20.83 -51.44 39.09
CA GLU A 184 -20.60 -52.89 39.02
C GLU A 184 -19.76 -53.35 40.22
#